data_AF-A0A5J9T496-F1
#
_entry.id   AF-A0A5J9T496-F1
#
_cell.length_a   1.000
_cell.length_b   1.000
_cell.length_c   1.000
_cell.angle_alpha   90.00
_cell.angle_beta   90.00
_cell.angle_gamma   90.00
#
_symmetry.space_group_name_H-M   'P 1'
#
loop_
_entity.id
_entity.type
_entity.pdbx_description
1 polymer ?
#
loop_
_entity_poly.entity_id
_entity_poly.type
_entity_poly.pdbx_seq_one_letter_code
_entity_poly.pdbx_strand_id
1 'polypeptide(L)'
;MADEFGGTGWAITEFSWDVKYAGLQIQAAKHQDKDPSTGSGNHRPEHQATLDQYKSKAEHYLCACLGKNGAAGNVNRTDGGMLYVRQWNNMQYVTNAALLLTVYSRYLAASSGFGELNWPDGPAHADELLADYVLGANPAGMSYLVGHGRRFPRRVHHRAASIVSHRADGQFIGCVQGYDHWYRRPGANPNVVVGAIVRGPDHRDLFQDRRGNYEQTEACTYNEAVAGRRLGRVSLPDEARDQHLWMKLVCGHVGFDGLPPAAAAIYERPTTSAADKMLETSNIPLPKVKVFKKTA
;
A
#
# COMPACT_ATOMS: atom_id res chain seq x y z
N MET A 1 12.39 -21.34 17.98
CA MET A 1 11.34 -20.72 18.83
C MET A 1 10.72 -19.53 18.09
N ALA A 2 9.52 -19.09 18.44
CA ALA A 2 8.86 -17.94 17.79
C ALA A 2 9.73 -16.67 17.77
N ASP A 3 10.55 -16.49 18.81
CA ASP A 3 11.50 -15.40 18.94
C ASP A 3 12.58 -15.39 17.84
N GLU A 4 12.91 -16.53 17.23
CA GLU A 4 13.88 -16.62 16.12
C GLU A 4 13.32 -16.06 14.79
N PHE A 5 12.00 -16.03 14.63
CA PHE A 5 11.33 -15.45 13.45
C PHE A 5 10.87 -14.00 13.69
N GLY A 6 10.92 -13.52 14.94
CA GLY A 6 10.47 -12.20 15.35
C GLY A 6 8.94 -12.04 15.30
N GLY A 7 8.44 -10.87 15.71
CA GLY A 7 7.02 -10.51 15.59
C GLY A 7 6.11 -10.84 16.78
N THR A 8 6.60 -11.54 17.81
CA THR A 8 5.90 -11.71 19.10
C THR A 8 6.39 -10.78 20.20
N GLY A 9 7.61 -10.23 20.07
CA GLY A 9 8.22 -9.38 21.09
C GLY A 9 7.53 -8.02 21.25
N TRP A 10 7.74 -7.12 20.28
CA TRP A 10 7.28 -5.73 20.37
C TRP A 10 5.87 -5.54 19.79
N ALA A 11 5.07 -4.72 20.47
CA ALA A 11 3.85 -4.19 19.88
C ALA A 11 4.22 -3.04 18.92
N ILE A 12 3.64 -3.05 17.73
CA ILE A 12 3.98 -2.10 16.67
C ILE A 12 2.74 -1.36 16.19
N THR A 13 2.94 -0.11 15.78
CA THR A 13 1.89 0.78 15.26
C THR A 13 2.17 1.19 13.82
N GLU A 14 2.97 0.41 13.08
CA GLU A 14 3.39 0.69 11.70
C GLU A 14 3.33 -0.58 10.82
N PHE A 15 2.76 -0.44 9.62
CA PHE A 15 2.91 -1.40 8.54
C PHE A 15 3.29 -0.67 7.24
N SER A 16 4.43 -1.03 6.67
CA SER A 16 5.06 -0.31 5.55
C SER A 16 5.86 -1.24 4.64
N TRP A 17 6.41 -0.69 3.55
CA TRP A 17 7.37 -1.40 2.69
C TRP A 17 8.67 -1.79 3.40
N ASP A 18 8.93 -1.25 4.60
CA ASP A 18 10.06 -1.64 5.45
C ASP A 18 9.60 -2.58 6.59
N VAL A 19 8.51 -2.21 7.29
CA VAL A 19 8.02 -2.93 8.48
C VAL A 19 6.84 -3.87 8.15
N LYS A 20 7.01 -5.19 8.27
CA LYS A 20 5.98 -6.21 7.93
C LYS A 20 5.31 -6.92 9.08
N TYR A 21 5.72 -6.66 10.33
CA TYR A 21 5.27 -7.47 11.46
C TYR A 21 3.75 -7.51 11.60
N ALA A 22 3.03 -6.41 11.33
CA ALA A 22 1.57 -6.37 11.52
C ALA A 22 0.85 -7.29 10.54
N GLY A 23 1.29 -7.30 9.27
CA GLY A 23 0.77 -8.21 8.26
C GLY A 23 1.04 -9.68 8.60
N LEU A 24 2.26 -9.98 9.09
CA LEU A 24 2.61 -11.33 9.53
C LEU A 24 1.79 -11.76 10.75
N GLN A 25 1.68 -10.91 11.78
CA GLN A 25 0.90 -11.14 12.99
C GLN A 25 -0.57 -11.43 12.66
N ILE A 26 -1.16 -10.64 11.75
CA ILE A 26 -2.54 -10.84 11.28
C ILE A 26 -2.69 -12.18 10.56
N GLN A 27 -1.76 -12.55 9.69
CA GLN A 27 -1.84 -13.82 8.98
C GLN A 27 -1.62 -15.03 9.90
N ALA A 28 -0.67 -14.93 10.83
CA ALA A 28 -0.42 -15.95 11.84
C ALA A 28 -1.67 -16.16 12.73
N ALA A 29 -2.35 -15.08 13.12
CA ALA A 29 -3.59 -15.16 13.89
C ALA A 29 -4.68 -15.99 13.17
N LYS A 30 -4.73 -15.96 11.83
CA LYS A 30 -5.71 -16.75 11.07
C LYS A 30 -5.51 -18.25 11.17
N HIS A 31 -4.28 -18.70 11.41
CA HIS A 31 -3.99 -20.13 11.55
C HIS A 31 -4.53 -20.72 12.87
N GLN A 32 -5.10 -19.89 13.76
CA GLN A 32 -5.81 -20.36 14.94
C GLN A 32 -7.22 -20.88 14.67
N ASP A 33 -7.69 -20.85 13.41
CA ASP A 33 -9.00 -21.34 13.06
C ASP A 33 -9.21 -22.78 13.53
N LYS A 34 -10.32 -22.95 14.25
CA LYS A 34 -10.76 -24.24 14.75
C LYS A 34 -11.39 -25.03 13.62
N ASP A 35 -10.94 -26.26 13.46
CA ASP A 35 -11.64 -27.24 12.61
C ASP A 35 -13.08 -27.39 13.13
N PRO A 36 -14.10 -27.17 12.29
CA PRO A 36 -15.51 -27.26 12.68
C PRO A 36 -15.91 -28.64 13.23
N SER A 37 -15.18 -29.69 12.87
CA SER A 37 -15.47 -31.08 13.24
C SER A 37 -14.81 -31.52 14.54
N THR A 38 -13.64 -30.97 14.88
CA THR A 38 -12.87 -31.36 16.07
C THR A 38 -12.83 -30.28 17.15
N GLY A 39 -13.19 -29.04 16.82
CA GLY A 39 -13.07 -27.89 17.72
C GLY A 39 -11.62 -27.51 18.07
N SER A 40 -10.63 -28.24 17.54
CA SER A 40 -9.21 -27.99 17.72
C SER A 40 -8.70 -27.05 16.62
N GLY A 41 -7.78 -26.15 16.97
CA GLY A 41 -7.11 -25.30 15.98
C GLY A 41 -6.36 -26.12 14.93
N ASN A 42 -6.22 -25.58 13.72
CA ASN A 42 -5.40 -26.14 12.65
C ASN A 42 -3.89 -25.93 12.91
N HIS A 43 -3.44 -26.21 14.13
CA HIS A 43 -2.07 -26.06 14.59
C HIS A 43 -1.79 -27.04 15.73
N ARG A 44 -0.51 -27.35 15.94
CA ARG A 44 -0.09 -28.20 17.05
C ARG A 44 -0.33 -27.49 18.38
N PRO A 45 -0.76 -28.19 19.45
CA PRO A 45 -1.01 -27.57 20.75
C PRO A 45 0.18 -26.77 21.30
N GLU A 46 1.42 -27.21 21.03
CA GLU A 46 2.65 -26.52 21.42
C GLU A 46 2.78 -25.08 20.85
N HIS A 47 2.09 -24.78 19.74
CA HIS A 47 2.15 -23.47 19.08
C HIS A 47 1.05 -22.50 19.54
N GLN A 48 0.09 -22.95 20.36
CA GLN A 48 -1.05 -22.13 20.79
C GLN A 48 -0.61 -20.82 21.45
N ALA A 49 0.30 -20.89 22.42
CA ALA A 49 0.78 -19.72 23.16
C ALA A 49 1.45 -18.67 22.25
N THR A 50 2.22 -19.13 21.26
CA THR A 50 2.85 -18.27 20.25
C THR A 50 1.81 -17.58 19.37
N LEU A 51 0.80 -18.32 18.91
CA LEU A 51 -0.25 -17.77 18.06
C LEU A 51 -1.12 -16.75 18.83
N ASP A 52 -1.36 -16.97 20.13
CA ASP A 52 -2.06 -16.01 20.98
C ASP A 52 -1.28 -14.70 21.13
N GLN A 53 0.05 -14.78 21.20
CA GLN A 53 0.91 -13.59 21.17
C GLN A 53 0.81 -12.86 19.82
N TYR A 54 0.90 -13.56 18.69
CA TYR A 54 0.73 -12.95 17.37
C TYR A 54 -0.63 -12.26 17.22
N LYS A 55 -1.70 -12.92 17.68
CA LYS A 55 -3.04 -12.34 17.71
C LYS A 55 -3.09 -11.07 18.55
N SER A 56 -2.56 -11.11 19.77
CA SER A 56 -2.51 -9.93 20.65
C SER A 56 -1.76 -8.76 20.00
N LYS A 57 -0.65 -9.01 19.30
CA LYS A 57 0.09 -7.96 18.57
C LYS A 57 -0.66 -7.44 17.35
N ALA A 58 -1.33 -8.32 16.61
CA ALA A 58 -2.20 -7.93 15.49
C ALA A 58 -3.32 -7.00 15.95
N GLU A 59 -4.03 -7.38 17.01
CA GLU A 59 -5.12 -6.58 17.59
C GLU A 59 -4.61 -5.24 18.12
N HIS A 60 -3.43 -5.20 18.74
CA HIS A 60 -2.80 -3.95 19.16
C HIS A 60 -2.59 -2.99 17.98
N TYR A 61 -2.04 -3.46 16.85
CA TYR A 61 -1.84 -2.62 15.66
C TYR A 61 -3.18 -2.09 15.13
N LEU A 62 -4.17 -2.97 14.98
CA LEU A 62 -5.49 -2.59 14.45
C LEU A 62 -6.21 -1.60 15.37
N CYS A 63 -6.15 -1.80 16.69
CA CYS A 63 -6.69 -0.86 17.67
C CYS A 63 -5.93 0.48 17.65
N ALA A 64 -4.61 0.49 17.46
CA ALA A 64 -3.83 1.73 17.31
C ALA A 64 -4.31 2.56 16.10
N CYS A 65 -4.52 1.87 14.96
CA CYS A 65 -5.06 2.46 13.73
C CYS A 65 -6.49 2.97 13.87
N LEU A 66 -7.20 2.57 14.93
CA LEU A 66 -8.56 3.03 15.25
C LEU A 66 -8.64 3.98 16.44
N GLY A 67 -7.50 4.30 17.08
CA GLY A 67 -7.49 5.21 18.22
C GLY A 67 -7.97 4.55 19.51
N LYS A 68 -7.98 3.21 19.59
CA LYS A 68 -8.61 2.43 20.67
C LYS A 68 -7.61 1.79 21.65
N ASN A 69 -6.32 2.10 21.55
CA ASN A 69 -5.30 1.59 22.48
C ASN A 69 -5.20 2.38 23.80
N GLY A 70 -5.92 3.50 23.96
CA GLY A 70 -5.79 4.36 25.15
C GLY A 70 -4.33 4.73 25.41
N ALA A 71 -3.86 4.50 26.65
CA ALA A 71 -2.48 4.75 27.07
C ALA A 71 -1.43 3.83 26.43
N ALA A 72 -1.84 2.71 25.81
CA ALA A 72 -0.92 1.79 25.14
C ALA A 72 -0.38 2.34 23.80
N GLY A 73 -0.85 3.51 23.37
CA GLY A 73 -0.33 4.23 22.21
C GLY A 73 -1.14 4.00 20.94
N ASN A 74 -1.50 5.09 20.27
CA ASN A 74 -2.25 5.09 19.02
C ASN A 74 -1.41 5.66 17.89
N VAL A 75 -1.79 5.34 16.65
CA VAL A 75 -1.24 6.04 15.48
C VAL A 75 -1.73 7.49 15.52
N ASN A 76 -0.81 8.43 15.34
CA ASN A 76 -1.12 9.86 15.27
C ASN A 76 -2.06 10.14 14.09
N ARG A 77 -2.86 11.21 14.20
CA ARG A 77 -3.76 11.65 13.13
C ARG A 77 -3.63 13.14 12.87
N THR A 78 -3.95 13.53 11.65
CA THR A 78 -4.22 14.93 11.31
C THR A 78 -5.58 15.35 11.86
N ASP A 79 -5.86 16.66 11.85
CA ASP A 79 -7.16 17.20 12.27
C ASP A 79 -8.30 16.68 11.37
N GLY A 80 -8.00 16.41 10.10
CA GLY A 80 -8.92 15.77 9.15
C GLY A 80 -9.09 14.25 9.32
N GLY A 81 -8.41 13.63 10.28
CA GLY A 81 -8.57 12.21 10.61
C GLY A 81 -7.67 11.24 9.83
N MET A 82 -6.74 11.74 9.00
CA MET A 82 -5.77 10.89 8.30
C MET A 82 -4.77 10.28 9.28
N LEU A 83 -4.43 9.00 9.15
CA LEU A 83 -3.28 8.44 9.86
C LEU A 83 -1.99 9.16 9.43
N TYR A 84 -1.20 9.61 10.40
CA TYR A 84 0.02 10.40 10.16
C TYR A 84 1.21 9.80 10.92
N VAL A 85 2.03 9.01 10.23
CA VAL A 85 3.15 8.28 10.82
C VAL A 85 4.48 8.97 10.54
N ARG A 86 4.65 9.53 9.34
CA ARG A 86 5.90 10.18 8.92
C ARG A 86 5.63 11.54 8.30
N GLN A 87 6.68 12.31 8.07
CA GLN A 87 6.51 13.62 7.43
C GLN A 87 5.96 13.51 5.99
N TRP A 88 6.21 12.38 5.30
CA TRP A 88 5.93 12.20 3.87
C TRP A 88 5.23 10.87 3.65
N ASN A 89 4.39 10.82 2.61
CA ASN A 89 3.75 9.60 2.15
C ASN A 89 2.89 8.89 3.21
N ASN A 90 1.95 9.62 3.81
CA ASN A 90 1.07 9.02 4.81
C ASN A 90 -0.04 8.16 4.21
N MET A 91 -0.34 8.35 2.92
CA MET A 91 -1.32 7.54 2.21
C MET A 91 -1.00 6.05 2.25
N GLN A 92 0.28 5.66 2.25
CA GLN A 92 0.67 4.27 2.48
C GLN A 92 0.10 3.71 3.78
N TYR A 93 0.23 4.41 4.90
CA TYR A 93 -0.22 3.88 6.19
C TYR A 93 -1.75 3.84 6.26
N VAL A 94 -2.42 4.83 5.65
CA VAL A 94 -3.88 4.87 5.53
C VAL A 94 -4.39 3.66 4.74
N THR A 95 -3.87 3.44 3.54
CA THR A 95 -4.34 2.36 2.65
C THR A 95 -3.95 0.99 3.19
N ASN A 96 -2.75 0.85 3.74
CA ASN A 96 -2.31 -0.36 4.43
C ASN A 96 -3.17 -0.71 5.65
N ALA A 97 -3.48 0.27 6.50
CA ALA A 97 -4.33 0.05 7.67
C ALA A 97 -5.75 -0.35 7.23
N ALA A 98 -6.32 0.34 6.23
CA ALA A 98 -7.62 -0.01 5.65
C ALA A 98 -7.63 -1.47 5.12
N LEU A 99 -6.57 -1.88 4.42
CA LEU A 99 -6.39 -3.26 3.95
C LEU A 99 -6.35 -4.26 5.09
N LEU A 100 -5.48 -4.05 6.08
CA LEU A 100 -5.32 -4.97 7.19
C LEU A 100 -6.57 -5.07 8.07
N LEU A 101 -7.27 -3.95 8.30
CA LEU A 101 -8.58 -3.92 8.96
C LEU A 101 -9.64 -4.70 8.19
N THR A 102 -9.70 -4.53 6.87
CA THR A 102 -10.62 -5.29 6.00
C THR A 102 -10.33 -6.79 6.05
N VAL A 103 -9.05 -7.17 5.98
CA VAL A 103 -8.63 -8.57 5.99
C VAL A 103 -8.96 -9.22 7.33
N TYR A 104 -8.70 -8.52 8.44
CA TYR A 104 -8.93 -9.04 9.78
C TYR A 104 -10.42 -9.07 10.14
N SER A 105 -11.21 -8.07 9.76
CA SER A 105 -12.67 -8.08 9.96
C SER A 105 -13.35 -9.25 9.25
N ARG A 106 -12.95 -9.53 8.01
CA ARG A 106 -13.45 -10.70 7.25
C ARG A 106 -13.06 -12.02 7.90
N TYR A 107 -11.86 -12.07 8.47
CA TYR A 107 -11.40 -13.23 9.23
C TYR A 107 -12.27 -13.48 10.47
N LEU A 108 -12.53 -12.45 11.27
CA LEU A 108 -13.41 -12.55 12.44
C LEU A 108 -14.85 -12.94 12.05
N ALA A 109 -15.38 -12.40 10.94
CA ALA A 109 -16.72 -12.74 10.47
C ALA A 109 -16.86 -14.19 9.98
N ALA A 110 -15.77 -14.80 9.49
CA ALA A 110 -15.76 -16.18 9.01
C ALA A 110 -15.54 -17.21 10.14
N SER A 111 -15.02 -16.77 11.29
CA SER A 111 -14.68 -17.65 12.41
C SER A 111 -15.75 -17.56 13.50
N SER A 112 -16.55 -18.61 13.66
CA SER A 112 -17.79 -18.68 14.47
C SER A 112 -17.62 -18.51 16.00
N GLY A 113 -16.47 -18.04 16.48
CA GLY A 113 -16.15 -18.04 17.91
C GLY A 113 -15.06 -17.07 18.34
N PHE A 114 -14.61 -16.16 17.48
CA PHE A 114 -13.75 -15.07 17.92
C PHE A 114 -14.64 -13.96 18.45
N GLY A 115 -14.62 -13.80 19.78
CA GLY A 115 -15.37 -12.75 20.47
C GLY A 115 -15.24 -11.44 19.72
N GLU A 116 -16.37 -10.77 19.54
CA GLU A 116 -16.43 -9.40 19.07
C GLU A 116 -15.34 -8.63 19.80
N LEU A 117 -14.27 -8.25 19.09
CA LEU A 117 -13.66 -6.98 19.42
C LEU A 117 -14.85 -6.03 19.45
N ASN A 118 -15.23 -5.59 20.66
CA ASN A 118 -16.38 -4.74 20.89
C ASN A 118 -16.05 -3.40 20.26
N TRP A 119 -16.15 -3.35 18.94
CA TRP A 119 -16.13 -2.16 18.14
C TRP A 119 -17.53 -1.58 18.30
N PRO A 120 -17.72 -0.46 19.02
CA PRO A 120 -19.06 0.06 19.27
C PRO A 120 -19.86 0.32 17.98
N ASP A 121 -19.14 0.56 16.87
CA ASP A 121 -19.67 0.80 15.52
C ASP A 121 -19.39 -0.36 14.54
N GLY A 122 -18.91 -1.51 15.03
CA GLY A 122 -18.58 -2.69 14.24
C GLY A 122 -17.24 -2.63 13.46
N PRO A 123 -16.69 -3.78 13.05
CA PRO A 123 -15.42 -3.86 12.31
C PRO A 123 -15.47 -3.24 10.91
N ALA A 124 -16.67 -3.16 10.31
CA ALA A 124 -16.89 -2.68 8.94
C ALA A 124 -16.91 -1.15 8.80
N HIS A 125 -17.01 -0.41 9.91
CA HIS A 125 -17.07 1.06 9.86
C HIS A 125 -15.66 1.69 9.87
N ALA A 126 -14.68 0.94 10.36
CA ALA A 126 -13.33 1.39 10.65
C ALA A 126 -12.43 1.50 9.39
N ASP A 127 -12.50 0.51 8.51
CA ASP A 127 -11.84 0.55 7.20
C ASP A 127 -12.52 1.55 6.25
N GLU A 128 -13.84 1.71 6.37
CA GLU A 128 -14.62 2.68 5.59
C GLU A 128 -14.16 4.13 5.85
N LEU A 129 -13.86 4.51 7.09
CA LEU A 129 -13.38 5.87 7.40
C LEU A 129 -12.02 6.19 6.74
N LEU A 130 -11.07 5.25 6.78
CA LEU A 130 -9.75 5.42 6.16
C LEU A 130 -9.86 5.44 4.63
N ALA A 131 -10.68 4.55 4.07
CA ALA A 131 -10.97 4.52 2.64
C ALA A 131 -11.67 5.81 2.18
N ASP A 132 -12.62 6.31 2.95
CA ASP A 132 -13.37 7.52 2.63
C ASP A 132 -12.47 8.76 2.63
N TYR A 133 -11.50 8.84 3.55
CA TYR A 133 -10.49 9.91 3.51
C TYR A 133 -9.74 9.91 2.17
N VAL A 134 -9.29 8.75 1.69
CA VAL A 134 -8.61 8.63 0.38
C VAL A 134 -9.53 9.06 -0.77
N LEU A 135 -10.82 8.74 -0.68
CA LEU A 135 -11.81 8.97 -1.74
C LEU A 135 -12.44 10.36 -1.73
N GLY A 136 -12.12 11.20 -0.73
CA GLY A 136 -12.50 12.62 -0.72
C GLY A 136 -13.26 13.09 0.52
N ALA A 137 -13.53 12.23 1.49
CA ALA A 137 -14.03 12.63 2.81
C ALA A 137 -12.88 13.19 3.67
N ASN A 138 -12.30 14.29 3.20
CA ASN A 138 -11.19 14.99 3.83
C ASN A 138 -11.43 16.51 3.73
N PRO A 139 -10.69 17.35 4.50
CA PRO A 139 -10.90 18.80 4.51
C PRO A 139 -10.80 19.47 3.13
N ALA A 140 -10.01 18.89 2.22
CA ALA A 140 -9.86 19.39 0.85
C ALA A 140 -11.00 19.01 -0.09
N GLY A 141 -11.87 18.04 0.28
CA GLY A 141 -12.91 17.48 -0.58
C GLY A 141 -12.35 16.90 -1.88
N MET A 142 -11.16 16.28 -1.81
CA MET A 142 -10.35 15.83 -2.94
C MET A 142 -10.07 14.33 -2.84
N SER A 143 -10.37 13.56 -3.89
CA SER A 143 -9.91 12.17 -3.98
C SER A 143 -8.41 12.13 -4.22
N TYR A 144 -7.67 11.45 -3.35
CA TYR A 144 -6.25 11.16 -3.56
C TYR A 144 -6.01 9.93 -4.44
N LEU A 145 -7.09 9.21 -4.80
CA LEU A 145 -7.12 8.23 -5.88
C LEU A 145 -7.32 8.95 -7.22
N VAL A 146 -6.30 8.91 -8.08
CA VAL A 146 -6.24 9.61 -9.36
C VAL A 146 -7.28 9.05 -10.33
N GLY A 147 -8.04 9.94 -10.96
CA GLY A 147 -9.12 9.58 -11.88
C GLY A 147 -10.44 9.19 -11.19
N HIS A 148 -10.49 9.23 -9.86
CA HIS A 148 -11.72 8.96 -9.10
C HIS A 148 -12.36 10.23 -8.55
N GLY A 149 -13.69 10.28 -8.52
CA GLY A 149 -14.46 11.40 -7.99
C GLY A 149 -14.44 12.66 -8.87
N ARG A 150 -15.07 13.72 -8.38
CA ARG A 150 -15.19 15.00 -9.11
C ARG A 150 -13.92 15.85 -9.05
N ARG A 151 -13.08 15.63 -8.04
CA ARG A 151 -11.83 16.35 -7.80
C ARG A 151 -10.75 15.35 -7.42
N PHE A 152 -9.66 15.33 -8.19
CA PHE A 152 -8.48 14.50 -7.95
C PHE A 152 -7.21 15.21 -8.47
N PRO A 153 -5.99 14.82 -8.02
CA PRO A 153 -4.73 15.36 -8.52
C PRO A 153 -4.59 15.20 -10.04
N ARG A 154 -4.38 16.30 -10.74
CA ARG A 154 -4.19 16.34 -12.20
C ARG A 154 -2.74 16.53 -12.59
N ARG A 155 -1.86 16.83 -11.64
CA ARG A 155 -0.44 17.13 -11.87
C ARG A 155 0.45 16.20 -11.08
N VAL A 156 0.11 14.91 -11.07
CA VAL A 156 0.88 13.82 -10.45
C VAL A 156 2.33 13.86 -10.91
N HIS A 157 3.27 13.72 -9.97
CA HIS A 157 4.70 13.59 -10.24
C HIS A 157 4.99 12.24 -10.90
N HIS A 158 4.78 12.17 -12.21
CA HIS A 158 5.02 10.98 -13.01
C HIS A 158 5.47 11.39 -14.42
N ARG A 159 6.64 10.90 -14.86
CA ARG A 159 7.26 11.34 -16.11
C ARG A 159 6.42 10.99 -17.34
N ALA A 160 6.03 9.74 -17.51
CA ALA A 160 5.19 9.33 -18.66
C ALA A 160 3.80 10.00 -18.65
N ALA A 161 3.22 10.27 -17.47
CA ALA A 161 1.99 11.03 -17.34
C ALA A 161 2.14 12.47 -17.84
N SER A 162 3.33 13.06 -17.64
CA SER A 162 3.61 14.45 -17.95
C SER A 162 3.84 14.77 -19.42
N ILE A 163 4.30 13.78 -20.18
CA ILE A 163 4.68 13.89 -21.57
C ILE A 163 3.50 13.39 -22.41
N VAL A 164 3.12 14.10 -23.46
CA VAL A 164 2.06 13.61 -24.37
C VAL A 164 2.41 12.23 -24.91
N SER A 165 1.41 11.37 -25.06
CA SER A 165 1.66 10.03 -25.61
C SER A 165 1.97 10.09 -27.10
N HIS A 166 2.81 9.18 -27.56
CA HIS A 166 3.12 9.03 -28.98
C HIS A 166 1.86 8.80 -29.84
N ARG A 167 0.82 8.15 -29.28
CA ARG A 167 -0.47 7.98 -29.95
C ARG A 167 -1.16 9.33 -30.23
N ALA A 168 -0.96 10.33 -29.38
CA ALA A 168 -1.64 11.61 -29.48
C ALA A 168 -0.93 12.61 -30.39
N ASP A 169 0.41 12.57 -30.50
CA ASP A 169 1.17 13.55 -31.30
C ASP A 169 2.10 12.96 -32.38
N GLY A 170 2.25 11.62 -32.42
CA GLY A 170 3.09 10.92 -33.39
C GLY A 170 4.59 11.21 -33.26
N GLN A 171 5.03 11.98 -32.27
CA GLN A 171 6.43 12.35 -32.09
C GLN A 171 7.11 11.42 -31.08
N PHE A 172 8.39 11.14 -31.31
CA PHE A 172 9.22 10.56 -30.28
C PHE A 172 9.81 11.69 -29.43
N ILE A 173 9.52 11.69 -28.13
CA ILE A 173 10.02 12.69 -27.19
C ILE A 173 11.14 12.07 -26.37
N GLY A 174 12.37 12.53 -26.60
CA GLY A 174 13.54 12.06 -25.84
C GLY A 174 13.49 12.49 -24.37
N CYS A 175 14.27 11.83 -23.50
CA CYS A 175 14.24 12.08 -22.05
C CYS A 175 14.47 13.55 -21.66
N VAL A 176 15.50 14.18 -22.22
CA VAL A 176 15.85 15.60 -21.96
C VAL A 176 14.74 16.51 -22.48
N GLN A 177 14.29 16.28 -23.72
CA GLN A 177 13.20 17.02 -24.34
C GLN A 177 11.88 16.91 -23.53
N GLY A 178 11.56 15.71 -23.02
CA GLY A 178 10.40 15.49 -22.16
C GLY A 178 10.51 16.27 -20.85
N TYR A 179 11.69 16.31 -20.25
CA TYR A 179 11.89 17.09 -19.03
C TYR A 179 11.78 18.61 -19.27
N ASP A 180 12.47 19.12 -20.30
CA ASP A 180 12.54 20.55 -20.59
C ASP A 180 11.21 21.11 -21.11
N HIS A 181 10.56 20.37 -22.02
CA HIS A 181 9.37 20.88 -22.69
C HIS A 181 8.06 20.44 -22.04
N TRP A 182 8.00 19.33 -21.31
CA TRP A 182 6.73 18.76 -20.83
C TRP A 182 6.61 18.73 -19.31
N TYR A 183 7.60 18.18 -18.61
CA TYR A 183 7.54 17.97 -17.16
C TYR A 183 7.29 19.28 -16.39
N ARG A 184 7.90 20.39 -16.81
CA ARG A 184 7.76 21.69 -16.13
C ARG A 184 6.47 22.44 -16.47
N ARG A 185 5.63 21.93 -17.39
CA ARG A 185 4.40 22.64 -17.79
C ARG A 185 3.44 22.82 -16.60
N PRO A 186 2.79 24.00 -16.49
CA PRO A 186 1.85 24.29 -15.41
C PRO A 186 0.51 23.56 -15.55
N GLY A 187 0.17 23.09 -16.77
CA GLY A 187 -1.06 22.38 -17.04
C GLY A 187 -1.14 20.97 -16.43
N ALA A 188 -2.33 20.38 -16.53
CA ALA A 188 -2.57 18.99 -16.17
C ALA A 188 -1.68 18.02 -16.96
N ASN A 189 -1.47 16.83 -16.40
CA ASN A 189 -0.84 15.71 -17.08
C ASN A 189 -1.67 15.33 -18.33
N PRO A 190 -1.06 15.25 -19.53
CA PRO A 190 -1.76 14.80 -20.74
C PRO A 190 -2.26 13.35 -20.61
N ASN A 191 -1.58 12.49 -19.86
CA ASN A 191 -2.04 11.15 -19.55
C ASN A 191 -2.42 11.06 -18.07
N VAL A 192 -3.67 10.69 -17.79
CA VAL A 192 -4.14 10.51 -16.41
C VAL A 192 -3.73 9.13 -15.91
N VAL A 193 -3.01 9.08 -14.79
CA VAL A 193 -2.57 7.82 -14.15
C VAL A 193 -3.73 7.25 -13.31
N VAL A 194 -4.78 6.80 -13.99
CA VAL A 194 -6.01 6.31 -13.33
C VAL A 194 -5.66 5.16 -12.38
N GLY A 195 -6.17 5.23 -11.15
CA GLY A 195 -5.96 4.20 -10.13
C GLY A 195 -4.75 4.42 -9.23
N ALA A 196 -3.85 5.35 -9.57
CA ALA A 196 -2.73 5.69 -8.70
C ALA A 196 -3.20 6.43 -7.45
N ILE A 197 -2.60 6.12 -6.30
CA ILE A 197 -2.78 6.87 -5.05
C ILE A 197 -1.52 7.71 -4.81
N VAL A 198 -1.71 9.04 -4.76
CA VAL A 198 -0.59 9.96 -4.49
C VAL A 198 -0.17 9.90 -3.01
N ARG A 199 1.02 10.41 -2.67
CA ARG A 199 1.53 10.46 -1.29
C ARG A 199 0.59 11.18 -0.29
N GLY A 200 -0.23 12.11 -0.76
CA GLY A 200 -1.28 12.77 0.00
C GLY A 200 -0.86 14.08 0.66
N PRO A 201 -1.69 14.62 1.58
CA PRO A 201 -1.47 15.93 2.20
C PRO A 201 -0.39 15.92 3.28
N ASP A 202 -0.05 17.12 3.76
CA ASP A 202 0.80 17.30 4.95
C ASP A 202 0.04 17.05 6.27
N HIS A 203 0.70 17.29 7.41
CA HIS A 203 0.11 17.12 8.75
C HIS A 203 -1.10 18.01 9.06
N ARG A 204 -1.34 19.04 8.24
CA ARG A 204 -2.49 19.98 8.38
C ARG A 204 -3.55 19.71 7.31
N ASP A 205 -3.52 18.54 6.69
CA ASP A 205 -4.41 18.15 5.59
C ASP A 205 -4.29 19.06 4.34
N LEU A 206 -3.18 19.81 4.20
CA LEU A 206 -2.96 20.68 3.06
C LEU A 206 -2.29 19.92 1.92
N PHE A 207 -2.93 19.95 0.74
CA PHE A 207 -2.43 19.32 -0.48
C PHE A 207 -2.23 20.35 -1.60
N GLN A 208 -1.04 20.34 -2.22
CA GLN A 208 -0.72 21.17 -3.37
C GLN A 208 -0.49 20.30 -4.60
N ASP A 209 -1.44 20.31 -5.53
CA ASP A 209 -1.37 19.60 -6.82
C ASP A 209 -0.37 20.27 -7.77
N ARG A 210 0.92 20.08 -7.48
CA ARG A 210 2.05 20.59 -8.24
C ARG A 210 2.98 19.43 -8.55
N ARG A 211 3.25 19.20 -9.84
CA ARG A 211 4.15 18.13 -10.31
C ARG A 211 5.54 18.16 -9.67
N GLY A 212 6.06 19.35 -9.36
CA GLY A 212 7.34 19.51 -8.66
C GLY A 212 7.30 19.21 -7.16
N ASN A 213 6.10 19.14 -6.58
CA ASN A 213 5.87 18.75 -5.18
C ASN A 213 5.79 17.22 -5.10
N TYR A 214 6.94 16.56 -5.32
CA TYR A 214 7.03 15.10 -5.27
C TYR A 214 6.68 14.54 -3.89
N GLU A 215 6.83 15.34 -2.82
CA GLU A 215 6.47 14.93 -1.45
C GLU A 215 5.00 14.53 -1.29
N GLN A 216 4.12 15.19 -2.05
CA GLN A 216 2.66 14.98 -1.99
C GLN A 216 2.10 14.33 -3.25
N THR A 217 2.66 14.65 -4.43
CA THR A 217 2.06 14.28 -5.73
C THR A 217 2.68 13.07 -6.40
N GLU A 218 3.71 12.45 -5.80
CA GLU A 218 4.26 11.20 -6.33
C GLU A 218 3.24 10.07 -6.20
N ALA A 219 3.05 9.33 -7.30
CA ALA A 219 2.31 8.08 -7.33
C ALA A 219 3.27 6.97 -6.96
N CYS A 220 3.06 6.34 -5.80
CA CYS A 220 3.95 5.31 -5.28
C CYS A 220 3.23 3.97 -5.18
N THR A 221 3.93 2.90 -5.56
CA THR A 221 3.38 1.53 -5.62
C THR A 221 2.99 0.99 -4.24
N TYR A 222 3.66 1.41 -3.18
CA TYR A 222 3.30 1.04 -1.81
C TYR A 222 2.05 1.76 -1.28
N ASN A 223 1.50 2.74 -2.00
CA ASN A 223 0.25 3.40 -1.62
C ASN A 223 -0.98 2.64 -2.12
N GLU A 224 -0.79 1.75 -3.10
CA GLU A 224 -1.86 1.10 -3.85
C GLU A 224 -2.47 -0.11 -3.12
N ALA A 225 -2.33 -0.22 -1.80
CA ALA A 225 -3.06 -1.24 -1.02
C ALA A 225 -4.58 -0.98 -1.09
N VAL A 226 -5.24 -1.52 -2.13
CA VAL A 226 -6.67 -1.33 -2.34
C VAL A 226 -7.44 -2.37 -1.54
N ALA A 227 -8.02 -1.95 -0.43
CA ALA A 227 -9.01 -2.75 0.26
C ALA A 227 -9.97 -1.90 1.07
N GLY A 228 -11.16 -2.48 1.25
CA GLY A 228 -12.36 -1.83 1.73
C GLY A 228 -13.48 -2.02 0.72
N ARG A 229 -14.71 -2.26 1.19
CA ARG A 229 -15.87 -2.52 0.31
C ARG A 229 -16.08 -1.39 -0.71
N ARG A 230 -15.73 -0.16 -0.34
CA ARG A 230 -15.85 1.04 -1.19
C ARG A 230 -14.67 1.23 -2.14
N LEU A 231 -13.43 1.12 -1.66
CA LEU A 231 -12.22 1.15 -2.51
C LEU A 231 -12.18 -0.01 -3.52
N GLY A 232 -12.59 -1.21 -3.11
CA GLY A 232 -12.71 -2.38 -3.99
C GLY A 232 -13.92 -2.37 -4.92
N ARG A 233 -14.85 -1.41 -4.77
CA ARG A 233 -15.96 -1.13 -5.70
C ARG A 233 -15.62 -0.01 -6.69
N VAL A 234 -14.54 0.75 -6.45
CA VAL A 234 -13.95 1.56 -7.51
C VAL A 234 -13.47 0.57 -8.57
N SER A 235 -13.95 0.73 -9.81
CA SER A 235 -13.67 -0.14 -10.94
C SER A 235 -12.18 -0.13 -11.30
N LEU A 236 -11.36 -0.78 -10.48
CA LEU A 236 -9.99 -1.13 -10.79
C LEU A 236 -10.00 -2.47 -11.53
N PRO A 237 -9.05 -2.72 -12.44
CA PRO A 237 -8.93 -4.01 -13.12
C PRO A 237 -8.97 -5.15 -12.11
N ASP A 238 -9.64 -6.27 -12.42
CA ASP A 238 -9.90 -7.37 -11.47
C ASP A 238 -8.62 -7.93 -10.82
N GLU A 239 -7.47 -7.74 -11.46
CA GLU A 239 -6.12 -8.10 -11.00
C GLU A 239 -5.65 -7.29 -9.76
N ALA A 240 -6.13 -6.06 -9.58
CA ALA A 240 -5.81 -5.21 -8.42
C ALA A 240 -6.57 -5.62 -7.14
N ARG A 241 -7.52 -6.57 -7.25
CA ARG A 241 -8.38 -7.03 -6.13
C ARG A 241 -7.81 -8.25 -5.41
N ASP A 242 -6.74 -8.86 -5.93
CA ASP A 242 -6.12 -10.02 -5.31
C ASP A 242 -5.29 -9.60 -4.08
N GLN A 243 -5.88 -9.82 -2.89
CA GLN A 243 -5.25 -9.57 -1.59
C GLN A 243 -3.96 -10.38 -1.39
N HIS A 244 -3.85 -11.56 -2.04
CA HIS A 244 -2.65 -12.39 -2.00
C HIS A 244 -1.53 -11.80 -2.86
N LEU A 245 -1.86 -11.22 -4.01
CA LEU A 245 -0.90 -10.53 -4.88
C LEU A 245 -0.36 -9.25 -4.22
N TRP A 246 -1.24 -8.46 -3.58
CA TRP A 246 -0.86 -7.26 -2.82
C TRP A 246 0.08 -7.56 -1.66
N MET A 247 -0.23 -8.58 -0.87
CA MET A 247 0.62 -8.93 0.25
C MET A 247 1.98 -9.46 -0.22
N LYS A 248 2.05 -10.11 -1.39
CA LYS A 248 3.32 -10.49 -2.02
C LYS A 248 4.08 -9.27 -2.58
N LEU A 249 3.40 -8.27 -3.13
CA LEU A 249 4.00 -7.01 -3.61
C LEU A 249 4.58 -6.19 -2.45
N VAL A 250 3.79 -5.98 -1.39
CA VAL A 250 4.23 -5.26 -0.19
C VAL A 250 5.37 -6.00 0.52
N CYS A 251 5.32 -7.34 0.58
CA CYS A 251 6.37 -8.17 1.18
C CYS A 251 7.54 -8.50 0.24
N GLY A 252 7.62 -7.93 -0.98
CA GLY A 252 8.75 -8.10 -1.88
C GLY A 252 8.94 -9.51 -2.47
N HIS A 253 7.90 -10.34 -2.49
CA HIS A 253 7.95 -11.74 -2.93
C HIS A 253 7.61 -11.96 -4.42
N VAL A 254 7.39 -10.89 -5.21
CA VAL A 254 7.18 -10.98 -6.67
C VAL A 254 8.28 -10.22 -7.39
N GLY A 255 9.12 -10.94 -8.14
CA GLY A 255 9.98 -10.34 -9.17
C GLY A 255 9.14 -9.90 -10.38
N PHE A 256 9.60 -8.86 -11.08
CA PHE A 256 8.90 -8.18 -12.19
C PHE A 256 8.35 -9.10 -13.30
N ASP A 257 8.87 -10.33 -13.44
CA ASP A 257 8.51 -11.27 -14.50
C ASP A 257 7.12 -11.92 -14.34
N GLY A 258 6.40 -11.62 -13.25
CA GLY A 258 5.05 -12.13 -12.97
C GLY A 258 3.91 -11.10 -13.05
N LEU A 259 4.18 -9.86 -13.48
CA LEU A 259 3.16 -8.79 -13.53
C LEU A 259 2.39 -8.80 -14.86
N PRO A 260 1.04 -8.68 -14.86
CA PRO A 260 0.28 -8.46 -16.08
C PRO A 260 0.59 -7.08 -16.69
N PRO A 261 0.41 -6.89 -18.02
CA PRO A 261 0.86 -5.69 -18.74
C PRO A 261 0.28 -4.36 -18.23
N ALA A 262 -0.92 -4.38 -17.63
CA ALA A 262 -1.55 -3.20 -17.05
C ALA A 262 -0.88 -2.73 -15.75
N ALA A 263 -0.35 -3.65 -14.94
CA ALA A 263 0.47 -3.33 -13.78
C ALA A 263 1.89 -2.91 -14.20
N ALA A 264 2.44 -3.54 -15.24
CA ALA A 264 3.75 -3.16 -15.80
C ALA A 264 3.80 -1.71 -16.33
N ALA A 265 2.67 -1.15 -16.78
CA ALA A 265 2.58 0.24 -17.25
C ALA A 265 2.75 1.30 -16.13
N ILE A 266 2.63 0.92 -14.86
CA ILE A 266 2.96 1.74 -13.68
C ILE A 266 4.47 1.61 -13.34
N TYR A 267 5.14 0.60 -13.91
CA TYR A 267 6.48 0.14 -13.57
C TYR A 267 7.47 0.31 -14.74
N GLU A 268 7.81 1.55 -15.08
CA GLU A 268 9.08 1.82 -15.79
C GLU A 268 10.16 2.23 -14.78
N ARG A 269 11.25 1.44 -14.72
CA ARG A 269 12.47 1.79 -13.98
C ARG A 269 12.91 3.22 -14.36
N PRO A 270 13.30 4.10 -13.41
CA PRO A 270 14.30 5.10 -13.71
C PRO A 270 15.59 4.33 -14.01
N THR A 271 15.99 4.29 -15.28
CA THR A 271 17.34 3.87 -15.64
C THR A 271 18.34 4.83 -14.98
N THR A 272 19.22 4.21 -14.18
CA THR A 272 20.58 4.65 -13.77
C THR A 272 20.73 6.00 -13.08
N SER A 273 21.13 5.95 -11.79
CA SER A 273 22.20 6.78 -11.18
C SER A 273 22.00 6.95 -9.66
N ALA A 274 22.44 5.97 -8.87
CA ALA A 274 22.97 6.17 -7.50
C ALA A 274 23.47 4.84 -6.89
N ALA A 275 22.80 3.72 -7.17
CA ALA A 275 23.16 2.41 -6.62
C ALA A 275 24.31 1.71 -7.36
N ASP A 276 24.44 1.92 -8.68
CA ASP A 276 25.46 1.23 -9.50
C ASP A 276 26.90 1.69 -9.22
N LYS A 277 27.10 2.85 -8.58
CA LYS A 277 28.45 3.34 -8.21
C LYS A 277 28.99 2.77 -6.89
N MET A 278 28.22 1.98 -6.15
CA MET A 278 28.69 1.32 -4.91
C MET A 278 28.99 -0.17 -5.07
N LEU A 279 28.71 -0.77 -6.24
CA LEU A 279 28.89 -2.21 -6.48
C LEU A 279 30.07 -2.56 -7.41
N GLU A 280 30.78 -1.57 -7.96
CA GLU A 280 31.98 -1.79 -8.79
C GLU A 280 33.27 -2.10 -7.99
N THR A 281 33.24 -2.14 -6.66
CA THR A 281 34.42 -2.41 -5.82
C THR A 281 34.53 -3.84 -5.26
N SER A 282 33.63 -4.76 -5.62
CA SER A 282 33.72 -6.15 -5.15
C SER A 282 33.85 -7.13 -6.32
N ASN A 283 35.10 -7.53 -6.61
CA ASN A 283 35.49 -8.56 -7.57
C ASN A 283 34.96 -9.96 -7.18
N ILE A 284 33.69 -10.26 -7.45
CA ILE A 284 33.11 -11.59 -7.29
C ILE A 284 32.48 -12.02 -8.61
N PRO A 285 32.94 -13.11 -9.26
CA PRO A 285 32.42 -13.55 -10.56
C PRO A 285 31.08 -14.28 -10.39
N LEU A 286 30.03 -13.79 -11.05
CA LEU A 286 28.74 -14.49 -11.16
C LEU A 286 28.60 -15.20 -12.53
N PRO A 287 27.88 -16.32 -12.59
CA PRO A 287 27.81 -17.18 -13.77
C PRO A 287 27.00 -16.56 -14.91
N LYS A 288 27.47 -16.77 -16.14
CA LYS A 288 26.85 -16.31 -17.40
C LYS A 288 25.51 -17.01 -17.64
N VAL A 289 24.40 -16.26 -17.60
CA VAL A 289 23.11 -16.72 -18.12
C VAL A 289 22.92 -16.15 -19.54
N LYS A 290 22.68 -17.04 -20.51
CA LYS A 290 22.53 -16.75 -21.94
C LYS A 290 21.28 -15.92 -22.22
N VAL A 291 21.46 -14.81 -22.93
CA VAL A 291 20.40 -14.00 -23.55
C VAL A 291 19.93 -14.69 -24.83
N PHE A 292 18.63 -15.01 -24.92
CA PHE A 292 18.00 -15.37 -26.19
C PHE A 292 17.55 -14.09 -26.91
N LYS A 293 18.18 -13.80 -28.06
CA LYS A 293 17.69 -12.83 -29.06
C LYS A 293 16.47 -13.43 -29.77
N LYS A 294 15.39 -12.65 -29.93
CA LYS A 294 14.31 -12.97 -30.86
C LYS A 294 14.45 -12.06 -32.09
N THR A 295 14.86 -12.66 -33.20
CA THR A 295 14.69 -12.13 -34.56
C THR A 295 13.48 -12.80 -35.19
N ALA A 296 12.64 -11.99 -35.85
CA ALA A 296 11.51 -12.30 -36.75
C ALA A 296 10.56 -13.44 -36.31
#